data_AF-A0A2G5DSW0-F1
#
_entry.id   AF-A0A2G5DSW0-F1
#
_cell.length_a   1.000
_cell.length_b   1.000
_cell.length_c   1.000
_cell.angle_alpha   90.00
_cell.angle_beta   90.00
_cell.angle_gamma   90.00
#
_symmetry.space_group_name_H-M   'P 1'
#
loop_
_entity.id
_entity.type
_entity.pdbx_description
1 polymer ?
#
loop_
_entity_poly.entity_id
_entity_poly.type
_entity_poly.pdbx_seq_one_letter_code
_entity_poly.pdbx_strand_id
1 'polypeptide(L)'
;MGMEIENNKMEVIKEEEDSEVTDSEMVRFLRNALQEVGETEFESSTHHYSDLVAVFGNQDGRDTDHVALLVASSRALSRAVTYIDIDRHNSLLSNIFRMSIWNFGENVMDALIDLIKALAASSGKYVEDCLEMLVRNFKPPQNLLNFVSQPHGIAKKEKVQDRVHKALKDIAELMPVSLLYLNGIVVQRMPRMSSKNDFPRKIKDDLQLSEIYVESMLKLERGVLGRFMGNVMLSAVVYRLVELDVEIEWDEILQDDPSKGIFDMEIEDTDEAADYNDDGEVCLKAGFGLQKMGADAFADRLDSLMVLTCEHIKSRADEGHLHEVFDTLLLSFKKSILDTHKSKFAQFVMFYACSLDPERCGVRFAVTLADTFVRAGESPTTRMSAVAYLASYLSRARFLPSTLVVSMLKRLVDWCAKYYCKFQDVEEENINPHVHRVFYSGCQAVMYVLCYRMRMMVDVPHLKSLLLDMPLESIFRNSLDPLKVCLPSIVNEFLRQAKAARLFTVSEKFFFNDLLESDLSKTYGGIERLDTFFPFDPCLLRNCDR
;
A
#
# COMPACT_ATOMS: atom_id res chain seq x y z
N MET A 1 -55.03 69.01 -46.35
CA MET A 1 -56.13 68.22 -45.74
C MET A 1 -55.65 66.77 -45.63
N GLY A 2 -55.75 66.17 -44.43
CA GLY A 2 -55.47 64.75 -44.10
C GLY A 2 -54.08 64.53 -43.45
N MET A 3 -53.96 64.57 -42.11
CA MET A 3 -54.03 63.46 -41.11
C MET A 3 -52.82 62.50 -41.16
N GLU A 4 -51.84 62.66 -40.24
CA GLU A 4 -51.59 61.91 -38.97
C GLU A 4 -50.79 60.60 -39.20
N ILE A 5 -49.70 60.31 -38.48
CA ILE A 5 -49.67 59.63 -37.17
C ILE A 5 -48.33 59.90 -36.42
N GLU A 6 -48.43 59.97 -35.08
CA GLU A 6 -47.39 60.11 -34.05
C GLU A 6 -46.36 58.97 -33.98
N ASN A 7 -45.17 59.25 -33.44
CA ASN A 7 -44.53 58.29 -32.54
C ASN A 7 -43.58 58.95 -31.53
N ASN A 8 -43.80 58.57 -30.27
CA ASN A 8 -43.12 58.98 -29.03
C ASN A 8 -41.60 58.88 -29.08
N LYS A 9 -40.91 59.92 -28.60
CA LYS A 9 -39.52 59.83 -28.14
C LYS A 9 -39.48 59.74 -26.61
N MET A 10 -39.05 58.56 -26.18
CA MET A 10 -38.58 58.16 -24.86
C MET A 10 -37.84 59.29 -24.13
N GLU A 11 -38.38 59.72 -22.99
CA GLU A 11 -37.66 60.52 -22.01
C GLU A 11 -36.60 59.67 -21.29
N VAL A 12 -35.50 60.35 -21.01
CA VAL A 12 -34.27 59.90 -20.37
C VAL A 12 -34.56 59.37 -18.96
N ILE A 13 -34.33 58.07 -18.73
CA ILE A 13 -34.08 57.54 -17.38
C ILE A 13 -32.60 57.24 -17.31
N LYS A 14 -31.95 57.95 -16.38
CA LYS A 14 -30.53 57.89 -16.07
C LYS A 14 -30.11 56.46 -15.76
N GLU A 15 -29.00 56.07 -16.36
CA GLU A 15 -28.14 54.97 -15.96
C GLU A 15 -27.79 55.16 -14.47
N GLU A 16 -28.26 54.25 -13.61
CA GLU A 16 -27.74 54.09 -12.25
C GLU A 16 -26.47 53.24 -12.35
N GLU A 17 -25.37 53.84 -11.91
CA GLU A 17 -24.02 53.29 -11.89
C GLU A 17 -23.96 52.04 -11.00
N ASP A 18 -23.36 50.98 -11.53
CA ASP A 18 -22.86 49.80 -10.81
C ASP A 18 -21.99 50.24 -9.63
N SER A 19 -22.56 50.26 -8.42
CA SER A 19 -21.77 50.41 -7.20
C SER A 19 -21.14 49.05 -6.89
N GLU A 20 -19.81 48.94 -7.07
CA GLU A 20 -19.00 47.89 -6.47
C GLU A 20 -19.33 47.82 -4.97
N VAL A 21 -20.13 46.83 -4.58
CA VAL A 21 -20.43 46.53 -3.18
C VAL A 21 -19.08 46.32 -2.47
N THR A 22 -18.72 47.22 -1.57
CA THR A 22 -17.44 47.09 -0.87
C THR A 22 -17.46 45.85 0.01
N ASP A 23 -16.31 45.15 0.16
CA ASP A 23 -16.19 43.93 0.97
C ASP A 23 -16.79 44.06 2.39
N SER A 24 -16.79 45.27 2.96
CA SER A 24 -17.39 45.56 4.26
C SER A 24 -18.92 45.59 4.24
N GLU A 25 -19.53 46.05 3.16
CA GLU A 25 -20.98 46.09 2.97
C GLU A 25 -21.53 44.68 2.79
N MET A 26 -20.82 43.85 2.03
CA MET A 26 -21.20 42.44 1.84
C MET A 26 -21.14 41.64 3.14
N VAL A 27 -20.10 41.84 3.97
CA VAL A 27 -20.01 41.21 5.29
C VAL A 27 -21.18 41.64 6.19
N ARG A 28 -21.56 42.92 6.18
CA ARG A 28 -22.69 43.42 6.96
C ARG A 28 -24.01 42.81 6.47
N PHE A 29 -24.20 42.76 5.15
CA PHE A 29 -25.38 42.17 4.53
C PHE A 29 -25.54 40.69 4.93
N LEU A 30 -24.49 39.88 4.83
CA LEU A 30 -24.55 38.46 5.19
C LEU A 30 -24.77 38.24 6.68
N ARG A 31 -24.24 39.10 7.56
CA ARG A 31 -24.52 39.02 8.99
C ARG A 31 -26.00 39.22 9.29
N ASN A 32 -26.61 40.23 8.70
CA ASN A 32 -28.04 40.48 8.86
C ASN A 32 -28.85 39.28 8.34
N ALA A 33 -28.52 38.77 7.15
CA ALA A 33 -29.19 37.62 6.56
C ALA A 33 -29.09 36.35 7.44
N LEU A 34 -27.97 36.13 8.15
CA LEU A 34 -27.81 34.99 9.07
C LEU A 34 -28.56 35.18 10.40
N GLN A 35 -28.66 36.42 10.90
CA GLN A 35 -29.36 36.69 12.16
C GLN A 35 -30.88 36.61 12.02
N GLU A 36 -31.40 36.96 10.84
CA GLU A 36 -32.83 36.95 10.53
C GLU A 36 -33.46 35.53 10.54
N VAL A 37 -32.66 34.46 10.40
CA VAL A 37 -33.13 33.05 10.32
C VAL A 37 -33.65 32.47 11.65
N GLY A 38 -34.00 33.32 12.62
CA GLY A 38 -34.64 32.90 13.87
C GLY A 38 -35.56 33.94 14.52
N GLU A 39 -35.73 35.10 13.90
CA GLU A 39 -36.67 36.13 14.32
C GLU A 39 -37.86 36.09 13.35
N THR A 40 -38.85 35.28 13.66
CA THR A 40 -40.07 35.15 12.85
C THR A 40 -40.83 36.47 12.79
N GLU A 41 -41.12 36.99 11.57
CA GLU A 41 -42.47 37.48 11.17
C GLU A 41 -42.57 38.03 9.72
N PHE A 42 -41.51 38.13 8.92
CA PHE A 42 -41.61 38.69 7.55
C PHE A 42 -41.05 37.78 6.44
N GLU A 43 -41.83 37.60 5.36
CA GLU A 43 -41.47 36.78 4.17
C GLU A 43 -40.25 37.32 3.40
N SER A 44 -39.96 38.62 3.47
CA SER A 44 -38.80 39.24 2.79
C SER A 44 -37.46 38.85 3.41
N SER A 45 -37.43 38.55 4.71
CA SER A 45 -36.23 38.17 5.48
C SER A 45 -35.70 36.79 5.11
N THR A 46 -36.56 35.93 4.55
CA THR A 46 -36.19 34.59 4.09
C THR A 46 -35.51 34.62 2.73
N HIS A 47 -35.72 35.68 1.93
CA HIS A 47 -35.23 35.75 0.56
C HIS A 47 -33.70 35.90 0.51
N HIS A 48 -33.12 36.77 1.33
CA HIS A 48 -31.67 37.00 1.36
C HIS A 48 -30.87 35.76 1.78
N TYR A 49 -31.35 35.03 2.79
CA TYR A 49 -30.76 33.75 3.16
C TYR A 49 -30.97 32.68 2.08
N SER A 50 -32.15 32.64 1.45
CA SER A 50 -32.42 31.74 0.33
C SER A 50 -31.49 32.01 -0.88
N ASP A 51 -31.24 33.28 -1.20
CA ASP A 51 -30.32 33.70 -2.26
C ASP A 51 -28.90 33.23 -1.92
N LEU A 52 -28.45 33.42 -0.68
CA LEU A 52 -27.17 32.91 -0.21
C LEU A 52 -27.08 31.38 -0.32
N VAL A 53 -28.12 30.65 0.09
CA VAL A 53 -28.20 29.19 -0.04
C VAL A 53 -28.13 28.76 -1.52
N ALA A 54 -28.77 29.53 -2.42
CA ALA A 54 -28.75 29.28 -3.86
C ALA A 54 -27.36 29.50 -4.47
N VAL A 55 -26.61 30.52 -4.01
CA VAL A 55 -25.21 30.76 -4.44
C VAL A 55 -24.35 29.51 -4.21
N PHE A 56 -24.43 28.91 -3.02
CA PHE A 56 -23.67 27.70 -2.69
C PHE A 56 -24.31 26.40 -3.22
N GLY A 57 -25.58 26.44 -3.61
CA GLY A 57 -26.29 25.32 -4.22
C GLY A 57 -25.94 25.09 -5.69
N ASN A 58 -25.63 26.16 -6.42
CA ASN A 58 -25.21 26.07 -7.82
C ASN A 58 -23.71 25.74 -7.91
N GLN A 59 -23.38 24.58 -8.49
CA GLN A 59 -22.00 24.11 -8.67
C GLN A 59 -21.45 24.34 -10.09
N ASP A 60 -22.16 25.11 -10.93
CA ASP A 60 -21.73 25.37 -12.31
C ASP A 60 -20.67 26.48 -12.35
N GLY A 61 -19.40 26.09 -12.34
CA GLY A 61 -18.26 27.02 -12.36
C GLY A 61 -17.97 27.71 -13.70
N ARG A 62 -18.94 27.73 -14.63
CA ARG A 62 -18.79 28.31 -15.98
C ARG A 62 -19.30 29.75 -16.08
N ASP A 63 -20.23 30.13 -15.23
CA ASP A 63 -20.79 31.48 -15.19
C ASP A 63 -19.84 32.41 -14.41
N THR A 64 -19.41 33.48 -15.08
CA THR A 64 -18.39 34.41 -14.53
C THR A 64 -18.96 35.25 -13.40
N ASP A 65 -20.23 35.64 -13.50
CA ASP A 65 -20.91 36.45 -12.49
C ASP A 65 -21.18 35.61 -11.25
N HIS A 66 -21.63 34.36 -11.43
CA HIS A 66 -21.79 33.42 -10.33
C HIS A 66 -20.46 33.11 -9.62
N VAL A 67 -19.37 32.93 -10.38
CA VAL A 67 -18.04 32.71 -9.81
C VAL A 67 -17.59 33.90 -8.96
N ALA A 68 -17.80 35.14 -9.43
CA ALA A 68 -17.47 36.34 -8.67
C ALA A 68 -18.30 36.42 -7.37
N LEU A 69 -19.61 36.18 -7.48
CA LEU A 69 -20.52 36.17 -6.34
C LEU A 69 -20.17 35.10 -5.31
N LEU A 70 -19.78 33.90 -5.76
CA LEU A 70 -19.35 32.81 -4.90
C LEU A 70 -18.06 33.13 -4.16
N VAL A 71 -17.07 33.75 -4.83
CA VAL A 71 -15.82 34.21 -4.19
C VAL A 71 -16.12 35.27 -3.13
N ALA A 72 -16.90 36.28 -3.48
CA ALA A 72 -17.23 37.38 -2.59
C ALA A 72 -18.03 36.89 -1.38
N SER A 73 -19.04 36.04 -1.62
CA SER A 73 -19.84 35.42 -0.56
C SER A 73 -19.01 34.50 0.36
N SER A 74 -18.09 33.72 -0.19
CA SER A 74 -17.20 32.85 0.61
C SER A 74 -16.27 33.65 1.51
N ARG A 75 -15.68 34.73 0.99
CA ARG A 75 -14.82 35.65 1.76
C ARG A 75 -15.59 36.45 2.80
N ALA A 76 -16.81 36.85 2.49
CA ALA A 76 -17.65 37.57 3.44
C ALA A 76 -18.15 36.63 4.56
N LEU A 77 -18.56 35.41 4.22
CA LEU A 77 -18.94 34.37 5.19
C LEU A 77 -17.79 33.97 6.10
N SER A 78 -16.55 33.86 5.60
CA SER A 78 -15.40 33.50 6.45
C SER A 78 -15.19 34.51 7.59
N ARG A 79 -15.64 35.76 7.41
CA ARG A 79 -15.60 36.85 8.40
C ARG A 79 -16.89 36.95 9.25
N ALA A 80 -17.86 36.10 9.00
CA ALA A 80 -19.17 36.04 9.66
C ALA A 80 -19.51 34.64 10.22
N VAL A 81 -18.56 33.70 10.23
CA VAL A 81 -18.75 32.31 10.71
C VAL A 81 -19.29 32.21 12.14
N THR A 82 -19.08 33.22 12.98
CA THR A 82 -19.61 33.26 14.36
C THR A 82 -21.12 33.40 14.44
N TYR A 83 -21.77 33.83 13.36
CA TYR A 83 -23.23 33.97 13.26
C TYR A 83 -23.89 32.72 12.66
N ILE A 84 -23.09 31.75 12.22
CA ILE A 84 -23.61 30.50 11.68
C ILE A 84 -23.93 29.57 12.84
N ASP A 85 -25.21 29.30 13.04
CA ASP A 85 -25.71 28.21 13.87
C ASP A 85 -25.93 26.91 13.06
N ILE A 86 -25.61 25.76 13.66
CA ILE A 86 -25.66 24.44 13.00
C ILE A 86 -27.09 23.98 12.67
N ASP A 87 -28.06 24.29 13.54
CA ASP A 87 -29.43 23.83 13.39
C ASP A 87 -30.20 24.74 12.44
N ARG A 88 -30.00 26.06 12.57
CA ARG A 88 -30.68 27.07 11.74
C ARG A 88 -30.17 27.12 10.31
N HIS A 89 -28.86 26.95 10.11
CA HIS A 89 -28.22 27.12 8.80
C HIS A 89 -27.82 25.82 8.12
N ASN A 90 -28.48 24.71 8.46
CA ASN A 90 -28.16 23.38 7.94
C ASN A 90 -28.15 23.34 6.40
N SER A 91 -29.12 23.98 5.72
CA SER A 91 -29.16 24.00 4.25
C SER A 91 -27.92 24.66 3.62
N LEU A 92 -27.47 25.79 4.18
CA LEU A 92 -26.27 26.49 3.74
C LEU A 92 -25.01 25.63 4.00
N LEU A 93 -24.87 25.11 5.22
CA LEU A 93 -23.75 24.25 5.61
C LEU A 93 -23.68 22.99 4.75
N SER A 94 -24.81 22.32 4.52
CA SER A 94 -24.92 21.15 3.64
C SER A 94 -24.45 21.48 2.22
N ASN A 95 -24.84 22.63 1.66
CA ASN A 95 -24.40 23.04 0.33
C ASN A 95 -22.89 23.29 0.29
N ILE A 96 -22.35 24.07 1.24
CA ILE A 96 -20.91 24.34 1.37
C ILE A 96 -20.12 23.03 1.48
N PHE A 97 -20.50 22.16 2.42
CA PHE A 97 -19.80 20.89 2.66
C PHE A 97 -19.99 19.88 1.54
N ARG A 98 -20.91 20.05 0.58
CA ARG A 98 -21.07 19.20 -0.61
C ARG A 98 -20.27 19.68 -1.82
N MET A 99 -19.69 20.89 -1.78
CA MET A 99 -18.88 21.41 -2.88
C MET A 99 -17.62 20.56 -3.10
N SER A 100 -17.18 20.47 -4.35
CA SER A 100 -15.94 19.82 -4.75
C SER A 100 -14.96 20.86 -5.26
N ILE A 101 -13.79 20.96 -4.62
CA ILE A 101 -12.74 21.93 -4.98
C ILE A 101 -12.28 21.70 -6.43
N TRP A 102 -12.36 20.45 -6.89
CA TRP A 102 -12.04 20.05 -8.26
C TRP A 102 -12.86 20.75 -9.35
N ASN A 103 -14.07 21.24 -9.03
CA ASN A 103 -14.95 21.83 -10.02
C ASN A 103 -14.61 23.29 -10.35
N PHE A 104 -13.76 23.93 -9.54
CA PHE A 104 -13.59 25.39 -9.60
C PHE A 104 -12.20 25.81 -10.08
N GLY A 105 -12.02 27.12 -10.28
CA GLY A 105 -10.74 27.78 -10.52
C GLY A 105 -10.11 28.32 -9.22
N GLU A 106 -8.86 28.75 -9.29
CA GLU A 106 -8.03 29.03 -8.11
C GLU A 106 -8.65 30.03 -7.12
N ASN A 107 -9.25 31.12 -7.62
CA ASN A 107 -9.89 32.14 -6.76
C ASN A 107 -10.99 31.57 -5.87
N VAL A 108 -11.82 30.67 -6.42
CA VAL A 108 -12.91 30.00 -5.68
C VAL A 108 -12.33 28.96 -4.74
N MET A 109 -11.31 28.21 -5.17
CA MET A 109 -10.64 27.23 -4.31
C MET A 109 -10.09 27.92 -3.05
N ASP A 110 -9.38 29.03 -3.22
CA ASP A 110 -8.77 29.77 -2.11
C ASP A 110 -9.83 30.37 -1.18
N ALA A 111 -10.88 30.99 -1.73
CA ALA A 111 -11.98 31.55 -0.94
C ALA A 111 -12.75 30.47 -0.16
N LEU A 112 -12.99 29.30 -0.76
CA LEU A 112 -13.66 28.19 -0.10
C LEU A 112 -12.78 27.57 0.99
N ILE A 113 -11.48 27.39 0.73
CA ILE A 113 -10.53 26.89 1.74
C ILE A 113 -10.45 27.84 2.94
N ASP A 114 -10.43 29.15 2.71
CA ASP A 114 -10.43 30.14 3.78
C ASP A 114 -11.73 30.11 4.60
N LEU A 115 -12.87 29.90 3.96
CA LEU A 115 -14.16 29.70 4.63
C LEU A 115 -14.15 28.42 5.50
N ILE A 116 -13.68 27.29 4.97
CA ILE A 116 -13.61 26.02 5.71
C ILE A 116 -12.67 26.12 6.91
N LYS A 117 -11.51 26.76 6.76
CA LYS A 117 -10.60 27.03 7.89
C LYS A 117 -11.25 27.90 8.97
N ALA A 118 -11.96 28.96 8.55
CA ALA A 118 -12.65 29.85 9.47
C ALA A 118 -13.78 29.14 10.24
N LEU A 119 -14.56 28.28 9.56
CA LEU A 119 -15.58 27.45 10.18
C LEU A 119 -15.00 26.48 11.21
N ALA A 120 -13.93 25.77 10.85
CA ALA A 120 -13.26 24.85 11.77
C ALA A 120 -12.68 25.57 13.00
N ALA A 121 -12.16 26.80 12.82
CA ALA A 121 -11.61 27.60 13.91
C ALA A 121 -12.68 28.28 14.79
N SER A 122 -13.90 28.49 14.29
CA SER A 122 -14.94 29.21 15.04
C SER A 122 -15.59 28.36 16.12
N SER A 123 -15.80 27.07 15.86
CA SER A 123 -16.47 26.15 16.77
C SER A 123 -16.07 24.70 16.51
N GLY A 124 -15.79 23.96 17.57
CA GLY A 124 -15.48 22.53 17.51
C GLY A 124 -16.57 21.69 16.86
N LYS A 125 -17.83 22.18 16.81
CA LYS A 125 -18.96 21.48 16.19
C LYS A 125 -18.79 21.26 14.69
N TYR A 126 -18.05 22.13 13.99
CA TYR A 126 -17.89 22.06 12.53
C TYR A 126 -16.61 21.34 12.11
N VAL A 127 -15.72 21.01 13.04
CA VAL A 127 -14.40 20.48 12.74
C VAL A 127 -14.50 19.18 11.95
N GLU A 128 -15.34 18.25 12.37
CA GLU A 128 -15.50 16.95 11.69
C GLU A 128 -15.98 17.14 10.24
N ASP A 129 -17.06 17.90 10.01
CA ASP A 129 -17.59 18.17 8.66
C ASP A 129 -16.56 18.89 7.76
N CYS A 130 -15.79 19.83 8.32
CA CYS A 130 -14.72 20.51 7.61
C CYS A 130 -13.62 19.53 7.17
N LEU A 131 -13.18 18.66 8.09
CA LEU A 131 -12.19 17.62 7.79
C LEU A 131 -12.73 16.63 6.75
N GLU A 132 -14.00 16.20 6.87
CA GLU A 132 -14.63 15.30 5.90
C GLU A 132 -14.68 15.90 4.50
N MET A 133 -15.05 17.18 4.39
CA MET A 133 -15.09 17.90 3.11
C MET A 133 -13.68 17.95 2.49
N LEU A 134 -12.66 18.30 3.27
CA LEU A 134 -11.28 18.36 2.80
C LEU A 134 -10.77 16.98 2.36
N VAL A 135 -10.94 15.96 3.19
CA VAL A 135 -10.50 14.58 2.89
C VAL A 135 -11.25 13.98 1.69
N ARG A 136 -12.53 14.33 1.49
CA ARG A 136 -13.26 13.90 0.28
C ARG A 136 -12.60 14.39 -1.00
N ASN A 137 -11.92 15.54 -0.95
CA ASN A 137 -11.22 16.11 -2.10
C ASN A 137 -9.81 15.51 -2.33
N PHE A 138 -9.37 14.51 -1.56
CA PHE A 138 -8.16 13.72 -1.88
C PHE A 138 -8.27 13.01 -3.23
N LYS A 139 -9.50 12.79 -3.72
CA LYS A 139 -9.78 12.22 -5.02
C LYS A 139 -10.72 13.12 -5.83
N PRO A 140 -10.61 13.12 -7.17
CA PRO A 140 -11.54 13.85 -8.02
C PRO A 140 -12.93 13.19 -8.05
N PRO A 141 -13.97 13.97 -8.35
CA PRO A 141 -15.24 13.44 -8.86
C PRO A 141 -15.03 12.52 -10.08
N GLN A 142 -15.85 11.46 -10.21
CA GLN A 142 -15.70 10.44 -11.27
C GLN A 142 -15.73 11.02 -12.69
N ASN A 143 -16.52 12.07 -12.94
CA ASN A 143 -16.58 12.74 -14.23
C ASN A 143 -15.27 13.44 -14.64
N LEU A 144 -14.37 13.71 -13.67
CA LEU A 144 -13.06 14.34 -13.91
C LEU A 144 -11.90 13.34 -13.95
N LEU A 145 -12.15 12.04 -13.79
CA LEU A 145 -11.09 11.03 -13.71
C LEU A 145 -10.21 11.00 -14.97
N ASN A 146 -10.84 10.99 -16.15
CA ASN A 146 -10.14 11.02 -17.44
C ASN A 146 -9.35 12.32 -17.65
N PHE A 147 -9.80 13.42 -17.05
CA PHE A 147 -9.11 14.70 -17.13
C PHE A 147 -7.82 14.68 -16.30
N VAL A 148 -7.83 14.06 -15.11
CA VAL A 148 -6.67 13.98 -14.20
C VAL A 148 -5.49 13.20 -14.82
N SER A 149 -5.75 12.29 -15.76
CA SER A 149 -4.70 11.60 -16.50
C SER A 149 -3.97 12.47 -17.56
N GLN A 150 -4.47 13.67 -17.86
CA GLN A 150 -3.87 14.59 -18.83
C GLN A 150 -2.91 15.57 -18.13
N PRO A 151 -1.91 16.17 -18.83
CA PRO A 151 -0.96 17.10 -18.22
C PRO A 151 -1.62 18.27 -17.45
N HIS A 152 -2.66 18.86 -18.03
CA HIS A 152 -3.44 19.93 -17.38
C HIS A 152 -4.18 19.43 -16.12
N GLY A 153 -4.64 18.17 -16.14
CA GLY A 153 -5.28 17.54 -14.99
C GLY A 153 -4.32 17.18 -13.88
N ILE A 154 -3.08 16.79 -14.20
CA ILE A 154 -2.01 16.57 -13.22
C ILE A 154 -1.70 17.88 -12.48
N ALA A 155 -1.50 18.99 -13.22
CA ALA A 155 -1.28 20.29 -12.60
C ALA A 155 -2.46 20.74 -11.73
N LYS A 156 -3.70 20.43 -12.13
CA LYS A 156 -4.89 20.70 -11.30
C LYS A 156 -4.93 19.81 -10.05
N LYS A 157 -4.59 18.52 -10.16
CA LYS A 157 -4.47 17.59 -9.03
C LYS A 157 -3.50 18.13 -7.99
N GLU A 158 -2.31 18.52 -8.40
CA GLU A 158 -1.28 19.08 -7.50
C GLU A 158 -1.80 20.32 -6.77
N LYS A 159 -2.38 21.28 -7.52
CA LYS A 159 -2.97 22.50 -6.94
C LYS A 159 -4.06 22.23 -5.90
N VAL A 160 -4.93 21.25 -6.15
CA VAL A 160 -6.00 20.87 -5.22
C VAL A 160 -5.41 20.19 -3.99
N GLN A 161 -4.53 19.20 -4.18
CA GLN A 161 -3.89 18.48 -3.08
C GLN A 161 -3.07 19.43 -2.20
N ASP A 162 -2.27 20.33 -2.76
CA ASP A 162 -1.49 21.30 -1.98
C ASP A 162 -2.37 22.16 -1.08
N ARG A 163 -3.48 22.69 -1.62
CA ARG A 163 -4.43 23.52 -0.86
C ARG A 163 -5.12 22.72 0.23
N VAL A 164 -5.60 21.52 -0.07
CA VAL A 164 -6.27 20.64 0.89
C VAL A 164 -5.32 20.26 2.02
N HIS A 165 -4.11 19.81 1.69
CA HIS A 165 -3.10 19.43 2.69
C HIS A 165 -2.67 20.60 3.55
N LYS A 166 -2.49 21.78 2.95
CA LYS A 166 -2.20 23.01 3.70
C LYS A 166 -3.35 23.37 4.64
N ALA A 167 -4.60 23.30 4.18
CA ALA A 167 -5.76 23.58 5.01
C ALA A 167 -5.90 22.60 6.19
N LEU A 168 -5.66 21.31 5.97
CA LEU A 168 -5.64 20.31 7.05
C LEU A 168 -4.57 20.64 8.10
N LYS A 169 -3.39 21.06 7.65
CA LYS A 169 -2.31 21.50 8.54
C LYS A 169 -2.71 22.77 9.31
N ASP A 170 -3.21 23.79 8.63
CA ASP A 170 -3.64 25.05 9.25
C ASP A 170 -4.75 24.80 10.30
N ILE A 171 -5.72 23.92 10.00
CA ILE A 171 -6.77 23.54 10.95
C ILE A 171 -6.20 22.80 12.15
N ALA A 172 -5.23 21.90 11.96
CA ALA A 172 -4.58 21.20 13.07
C ALA A 172 -3.77 22.14 13.98
N GLU A 173 -3.16 23.17 13.41
CA GLU A 173 -2.43 24.20 14.17
C GLU A 173 -3.39 25.09 14.98
N LEU A 174 -4.55 25.46 14.41
CA LEU A 174 -5.56 26.28 15.09
C LEU A 174 -6.40 25.49 16.10
N MET A 175 -6.71 24.23 15.78
CA MET A 175 -7.59 23.35 16.53
C MET A 175 -6.97 21.95 16.66
N PRO A 176 -6.06 21.72 17.63
CA PRO A 176 -5.37 20.43 17.78
C PRO A 176 -6.30 19.22 17.98
N VAL A 177 -7.51 19.44 18.50
CA VAL A 177 -8.54 18.39 18.66
C VAL A 177 -8.92 17.73 17.31
N SER A 178 -8.75 18.45 16.19
CA SER A 178 -8.97 17.91 14.84
C SER A 178 -8.17 16.64 14.53
N LEU A 179 -6.98 16.48 15.14
CA LEU A 179 -6.12 15.31 14.97
C LEU A 179 -6.78 14.01 15.46
N LEU A 180 -7.69 14.09 16.44
CA LEU A 180 -8.42 12.92 16.96
C LEU A 180 -9.37 12.32 15.92
N TYR A 181 -9.94 13.16 15.05
CA TYR A 181 -10.93 12.75 14.05
C TYR A 181 -10.28 12.45 12.71
N LEU A 182 -9.26 13.23 12.32
CA LEU A 182 -8.67 13.19 10.98
C LEU A 182 -8.24 11.79 10.57
N ASN A 183 -7.66 11.02 11.49
CA ASN A 183 -7.18 9.67 11.19
C ASN A 183 -8.32 8.72 10.83
N GLY A 184 -9.39 8.73 11.62
CA GLY A 184 -10.59 7.95 11.33
C GLY A 184 -11.20 8.33 9.99
N ILE A 185 -11.30 9.64 9.71
CA ILE A 185 -11.86 10.16 8.46
C ILE A 185 -11.02 9.73 7.26
N VAL A 186 -9.68 9.87 7.29
CA VAL A 186 -8.81 9.49 6.17
C VAL A 186 -8.91 7.99 5.87
N VAL A 187 -8.86 7.14 6.89
CA VAL A 187 -8.95 5.68 6.66
C VAL A 187 -10.34 5.28 6.16
N GLN A 188 -11.41 5.83 6.74
CA GLN A 188 -12.79 5.48 6.35
C GLN A 188 -13.18 5.99 4.96
N ARG A 189 -12.56 7.09 4.50
CA ARG A 189 -12.85 7.70 3.19
C ARG A 189 -12.01 7.12 2.05
N MET A 190 -11.04 6.26 2.34
CA MET A 190 -10.32 5.51 1.32
C MET A 190 -11.33 4.75 0.42
N PRO A 191 -11.20 4.81 -0.92
CA PRO A 191 -12.09 4.11 -1.83
C PRO A 191 -12.21 2.62 -1.48
N ARG A 192 -13.42 2.08 -1.51
CA ARG A 192 -13.62 0.63 -1.36
C ARG A 192 -13.07 -0.08 -2.59
N MET A 193 -12.48 -1.25 -2.39
CA MET A 193 -11.99 -2.05 -3.50
C MET A 193 -13.16 -2.59 -4.32
N SER A 194 -13.06 -2.53 -5.65
CA SER A 194 -14.01 -3.23 -6.52
C SER A 194 -13.79 -4.74 -6.42
N SER A 195 -14.87 -5.51 -6.52
CA SER A 195 -14.74 -6.96 -6.68
C SER A 195 -14.42 -7.28 -8.14
N LYS A 196 -13.70 -8.37 -8.43
CA LYS A 196 -13.56 -8.88 -9.80
C LYS A 196 -14.88 -9.10 -10.54
N ASN A 197 -15.97 -9.31 -9.80
CA ASN A 197 -17.32 -9.47 -10.36
C ASN A 197 -17.95 -8.14 -10.83
N ASP A 198 -17.31 -7.01 -10.55
CA ASP A 198 -17.77 -5.70 -11.01
C ASP A 198 -17.52 -5.49 -12.51
N PHE A 199 -18.23 -4.52 -13.10
CA PHE A 199 -18.01 -4.14 -14.50
C PHE A 199 -16.58 -3.61 -14.71
N PRO A 200 -15.88 -3.97 -15.82
CA PRO A 200 -14.48 -3.60 -16.05
C PRO A 200 -14.19 -2.10 -15.95
N ARG A 201 -15.14 -1.25 -16.40
CA ARG A 201 -15.01 0.21 -16.28
C ARG A 201 -15.01 0.67 -14.83
N LYS A 202 -15.88 0.11 -13.99
CA LYS A 202 -15.94 0.43 -12.56
C LYS A 202 -14.64 0.02 -11.86
N ILE A 203 -14.14 -1.18 -12.14
CA ILE A 203 -12.86 -1.67 -11.60
C ILE A 203 -11.73 -0.69 -11.93
N LYS A 204 -11.60 -0.31 -13.21
CA LYS A 204 -10.58 0.64 -13.64
C LYS A 204 -10.68 1.99 -12.93
N ASP A 205 -11.89 2.54 -12.85
CA ASP A 205 -12.14 3.84 -12.23
C ASP A 205 -11.84 3.82 -10.72
N ASP A 206 -12.29 2.78 -10.00
CA ASP A 206 -12.06 2.63 -8.56
C ASP A 206 -10.58 2.40 -8.22
N LEU A 207 -9.86 1.60 -9.02
CA LEU A 207 -8.42 1.38 -8.88
C LEU A 207 -7.64 2.69 -9.09
N GLN A 208 -8.02 3.49 -10.08
CA GLN A 208 -7.40 4.81 -10.32
C GLN A 208 -7.70 5.79 -9.18
N LEU A 209 -8.94 5.81 -8.67
CA LEU A 209 -9.28 6.61 -7.50
C LEU A 209 -8.49 6.17 -6.25
N SER A 210 -8.25 4.87 -6.09
CA SER A 210 -7.46 4.32 -4.99
C SER A 210 -6.00 4.81 -5.06
N GLU A 211 -5.38 4.84 -6.24
CA GLU A 211 -4.02 5.36 -6.40
C GLU A 211 -3.91 6.84 -6.04
N ILE A 212 -4.77 7.69 -6.59
CA ILE A 212 -4.77 9.14 -6.30
C ILE A 212 -4.99 9.40 -4.79
N TYR A 213 -5.84 8.58 -4.16
CA TYR A 213 -6.10 8.68 -2.73
C TYR A 213 -4.88 8.26 -1.89
N VAL A 214 -4.23 7.14 -2.23
CA VAL A 214 -3.01 6.67 -1.55
C VAL A 214 -1.86 7.66 -1.71
N GLU A 215 -1.67 8.24 -2.89
CA GLU A 215 -0.70 9.31 -3.13
C GLU A 215 -0.93 10.49 -2.17
N SER A 216 -2.19 10.91 -2.02
CA SER A 216 -2.58 11.96 -1.06
C SER A 216 -2.29 11.51 0.38
N MET A 217 -2.59 10.26 0.76
CA MET A 217 -2.28 9.77 2.11
C MET A 217 -0.78 9.77 2.42
N LEU A 218 0.05 9.30 1.49
CA LEU A 218 1.50 9.28 1.67
C LEU A 218 2.10 10.70 1.72
N LYS A 219 1.51 11.65 0.99
CA LYS A 219 1.85 13.07 1.12
C LYS A 219 1.50 13.64 2.50
N LEU A 220 0.40 13.17 3.10
CA LEU A 220 0.00 13.59 4.45
C LEU A 220 0.92 12.99 5.52
N GLU A 221 1.28 11.71 5.36
CA GLU A 221 2.28 11.00 6.18
C GLU A 221 3.64 11.73 6.17
N ARG A 222 4.10 12.13 4.99
CA ARG A 222 5.38 12.83 4.86
C ARG A 222 5.39 14.20 5.53
N GLY A 223 4.22 14.82 5.68
CA GLY A 223 4.06 16.14 6.27
C GLY A 223 4.19 16.16 7.79
N VAL A 224 4.04 17.35 8.38
CA VAL A 224 4.08 17.55 9.85
C VAL A 224 3.02 16.71 10.57
N LEU A 225 1.88 16.48 9.93
CA LEU A 225 0.76 15.71 10.48
C LEU A 225 1.06 14.22 10.61
N GLY A 226 1.91 13.65 9.75
CA GLY A 226 2.25 12.24 9.82
C GLY A 226 2.99 11.83 11.09
N ARG A 227 3.61 12.76 11.83
CA ARG A 227 4.16 12.47 13.17
C ARG A 227 3.12 11.94 14.15
N PHE A 228 1.84 12.26 13.95
CA PHE A 228 0.75 11.86 14.84
C PHE A 228 -0.05 10.66 14.33
N MET A 229 -0.07 10.46 13.01
CA MET A 229 -1.00 9.53 12.37
C MET A 229 -0.39 8.68 11.24
N GLY A 230 0.89 8.86 10.97
CA GLY A 230 1.58 8.23 9.85
C GLY A 230 1.63 6.71 9.96
N ASN A 231 1.76 6.19 11.18
CA ASN A 231 1.71 4.76 11.44
C ASN A 231 0.38 4.11 11.00
N VAL A 232 -0.74 4.78 11.24
CA VAL A 232 -2.06 4.27 10.85
C VAL A 232 -2.27 4.39 9.34
N MET A 233 -1.85 5.49 8.73
CA MET A 233 -1.92 5.67 7.27
C MET A 233 -1.10 4.63 6.54
N LEU A 234 0.17 4.46 6.91
CA LEU A 234 1.05 3.50 6.27
C LEU A 234 0.54 2.06 6.49
N SER A 235 0.01 1.74 7.68
CA SER A 235 -0.65 0.45 7.91
C SER A 235 -1.86 0.24 6.99
N ALA A 236 -2.66 1.27 6.75
CA ALA A 236 -3.81 1.19 5.84
C ALA A 236 -3.36 1.03 4.38
N VAL A 237 -2.26 1.67 3.97
CA VAL A 237 -1.64 1.46 2.65
C VAL A 237 -1.15 0.02 2.50
N VAL A 238 -0.43 -0.52 3.47
CA VAL A 238 0.02 -1.93 3.44
C VAL A 238 -1.16 -2.88 3.36
N TYR A 239 -2.21 -2.64 4.14
CA TYR A 239 -3.43 -3.45 4.07
C TYR A 239 -4.07 -3.40 2.68
N ARG A 240 -4.11 -2.22 2.05
CA ARG A 240 -4.61 -2.05 0.67
C ARG A 240 -3.75 -2.78 -0.36
N LEU A 241 -2.42 -2.81 -0.19
CA LEU A 241 -1.54 -3.61 -1.06
C LEU A 241 -1.88 -5.10 -0.96
N VAL A 242 -2.09 -5.61 0.26
CA VAL A 242 -2.48 -7.01 0.48
C VAL A 242 -3.85 -7.31 -0.13
N GLU A 243 -4.84 -6.42 -0.01
CA GLU A 243 -6.15 -6.59 -0.64
C GLU A 243 -6.03 -6.75 -2.16
N LEU A 244 -5.21 -5.93 -2.82
CA LEU A 244 -4.99 -6.02 -4.26
C LEU A 244 -4.23 -7.29 -4.66
N ASP A 245 -3.20 -7.64 -3.89
CA ASP A 245 -2.34 -8.79 -4.14
C ASP A 245 -3.10 -10.12 -4.07
N VAL A 246 -3.99 -10.27 -3.08
CA VAL A 246 -4.81 -11.48 -2.91
C VAL A 246 -5.84 -11.65 -4.04
N GLU A 247 -6.27 -10.56 -4.68
CA GLU A 247 -7.17 -10.64 -5.84
C GLU A 247 -6.43 -11.16 -7.08
N ILE A 248 -5.11 -11.12 -7.17
CA ILE A 248 -4.38 -11.62 -8.36
C ILE A 248 -4.42 -13.16 -8.37
N GLU A 249 -4.96 -13.75 -9.44
CA GLU A 249 -5.12 -15.21 -9.58
C GLU A 249 -3.81 -15.86 -10.05
N TRP A 250 -3.00 -16.30 -9.09
CA TRP A 250 -1.70 -16.95 -9.31
C TRP A 250 -1.76 -18.41 -9.72
N ASP A 251 -2.82 -19.11 -9.32
CA ASP A 251 -2.95 -20.56 -9.50
C ASP A 251 -3.05 -20.97 -10.98
N GLU A 252 -3.38 -20.04 -11.88
CA GLU A 252 -3.37 -20.26 -13.33
C GLU A 252 -2.01 -19.99 -14.00
N ILE A 253 -1.10 -19.27 -13.33
CA ILE A 253 0.23 -18.93 -13.85
C ILE A 253 1.22 -20.08 -13.58
N LEU A 254 1.03 -20.83 -12.49
CA LEU A 254 1.86 -21.97 -12.10
C LEU A 254 1.48 -23.30 -12.79
N GLN A 255 0.38 -23.35 -13.55
CA GLN A 255 -0.08 -24.59 -14.20
C GLN A 255 0.72 -24.96 -15.47
N ASP A 256 1.47 -24.02 -16.03
CA ASP A 256 2.28 -24.26 -17.23
C ASP A 256 3.68 -24.77 -16.84
N ASP A 257 3.76 -26.09 -16.65
CA ASP A 257 4.95 -26.97 -16.63
C ASP A 257 5.52 -27.38 -15.24
N PRO A 258 4.99 -28.46 -14.62
CA PRO A 258 5.52 -29.02 -13.36
C PRO A 258 6.91 -29.67 -13.50
N SER A 259 7.50 -29.73 -14.71
CA SER A 259 8.85 -30.24 -14.93
C SER A 259 9.96 -29.19 -14.73
N LYS A 260 9.60 -27.90 -14.64
CA LYS A 260 10.54 -26.83 -14.30
C LYS A 260 10.64 -26.68 -12.78
N GLY A 261 11.80 -27.03 -12.21
CA GLY A 261 12.06 -26.83 -10.79
C GLY A 261 12.14 -25.35 -10.42
N ILE A 262 11.92 -25.03 -9.15
CA ILE A 262 12.11 -23.68 -8.56
C ILE A 262 13.48 -23.05 -8.90
N PHE A 263 14.50 -23.87 -9.13
CA PHE A 263 15.85 -23.44 -9.50
C PHE A 263 16.07 -23.31 -11.02
N ASP A 264 15.21 -23.88 -11.86
CA ASP A 264 15.35 -23.82 -13.32
C ASP A 264 14.85 -22.49 -13.90
N MET A 265 13.93 -21.81 -13.19
CA MET A 265 13.50 -20.44 -13.56
C MET A 265 14.56 -19.36 -13.32
N GLU A 266 15.68 -19.69 -12.68
CA GLU A 266 16.67 -18.71 -12.19
C GLU A 266 18.02 -18.78 -12.91
N ILE A 267 18.29 -19.88 -13.60
CA ILE A 267 19.56 -20.06 -14.34
C ILE A 267 19.63 -19.10 -15.54
N GLU A 268 18.49 -18.56 -16.00
CA GLU A 268 18.42 -17.61 -17.11
C GLU A 268 18.95 -16.19 -16.77
N ASP A 269 19.11 -15.82 -15.50
CA ASP A 269 19.58 -14.48 -15.07
C ASP A 269 21.05 -14.44 -14.56
N THR A 270 21.79 -15.53 -14.73
CA THR A 270 23.23 -15.53 -14.46
C THR A 270 23.97 -15.22 -15.75
N ASP A 271 24.41 -13.96 -15.90
CA ASP A 271 25.37 -13.53 -16.93
C ASP A 271 26.65 -14.40 -16.86
N GLU A 272 26.65 -15.52 -17.58
CA GLU A 272 27.89 -16.17 -18.00
C GLU A 272 28.32 -15.50 -19.30
N ALA A 273 29.21 -14.52 -19.16
CA ALA A 273 30.06 -14.06 -20.23
C ALA A 273 30.91 -15.23 -20.75
N ALA A 274 30.39 -15.97 -21.73
CA ALA A 274 31.14 -16.90 -22.56
C ALA A 274 30.72 -16.68 -24.01
N ASP A 275 31.64 -16.06 -24.76
CA ASP A 275 31.73 -16.01 -26.20
C ASP A 275 31.40 -17.38 -26.83
N TYR A 276 30.47 -17.45 -27.79
CA TYR A 276 30.63 -18.02 -29.13
C TYR A 276 29.29 -18.09 -29.91
N ASN A 277 29.27 -17.36 -31.03
CA ASN A 277 28.62 -17.62 -32.33
C ASN A 277 27.07 -17.76 -32.46
N ASP A 278 26.54 -16.73 -33.11
CA ASP A 278 25.44 -16.69 -34.09
C ASP A 278 25.05 -18.03 -34.73
N ASP A 279 23.86 -18.53 -34.43
CA ASP A 279 22.80 -18.78 -35.43
C ASP A 279 21.45 -18.95 -34.70
N GLY A 280 20.44 -18.22 -35.17
CA GLY A 280 19.20 -17.97 -34.44
C GLY A 280 18.25 -19.16 -34.28
N GLU A 281 17.45 -19.14 -33.21
CA GLU A 281 15.98 -19.12 -33.26
C GLU A 281 15.39 -19.00 -31.83
N VAL A 282 15.09 -17.75 -31.47
CA VAL A 282 14.07 -17.22 -30.53
C VAL A 282 13.90 -17.78 -29.10
N CYS A 283 14.29 -16.92 -28.16
CA CYS A 283 13.74 -16.80 -26.81
C CYS A 283 12.21 -16.54 -26.85
N LEU A 284 11.41 -17.60 -26.67
CA LEU A 284 9.94 -17.52 -26.57
C LEU A 284 9.47 -18.46 -25.47
N LYS A 285 9.52 -18.06 -24.18
CA LYS A 285 8.66 -18.68 -23.15
C LYS A 285 8.54 -17.89 -21.83
N ALA A 286 9.56 -17.15 -21.39
CA ALA A 286 9.40 -16.19 -20.26
C ALA A 286 8.40 -15.06 -20.56
N GLY A 287 8.10 -14.82 -21.85
CA GLY A 287 7.18 -13.78 -22.29
C GLY A 287 5.70 -14.04 -22.00
N PHE A 288 5.25 -15.28 -21.79
CA PHE A 288 3.80 -15.56 -21.64
C PHE A 288 3.23 -15.16 -20.27
N GLY A 289 3.93 -15.45 -19.17
CA GLY A 289 3.51 -15.05 -17.82
C GLY A 289 3.51 -13.52 -17.63
N LEU A 290 4.58 -12.86 -18.08
CA LEU A 290 4.70 -11.38 -18.09
C LEU A 290 3.68 -10.68 -19.01
N GLN A 291 3.23 -11.35 -20.09
CA GLN A 291 2.16 -10.83 -20.97
C GLN A 291 0.77 -10.96 -20.33
N LYS A 292 0.44 -12.09 -19.68
CA LYS A 292 -0.84 -12.27 -18.98
C LYS A 292 -0.95 -11.34 -17.77
N MET A 293 0.15 -11.14 -17.04
CA MET A 293 0.17 -10.32 -15.84
C MET A 293 0.00 -8.82 -16.13
N GLY A 294 0.65 -8.30 -17.17
CA GLY A 294 0.43 -6.89 -17.57
C GLY A 294 -0.83 -6.65 -18.41
N ALA A 295 -1.78 -7.58 -18.39
CA ALA A 295 -3.16 -7.39 -18.85
C ALA A 295 -4.16 -7.38 -17.67
N ASP A 296 -3.72 -7.71 -16.44
CA ASP A 296 -4.55 -7.67 -15.24
C ASP A 296 -4.50 -6.26 -14.62
N ALA A 297 -5.65 -5.59 -14.59
CA ALA A 297 -5.79 -4.27 -14.01
C ALA A 297 -5.41 -4.21 -12.52
N PHE A 298 -5.59 -5.31 -11.77
CA PHE A 298 -5.19 -5.41 -10.36
C PHE A 298 -3.66 -5.49 -10.23
N ALA A 299 -3.00 -6.27 -11.08
CA ALA A 299 -1.55 -6.37 -11.11
C ALA A 299 -0.90 -5.04 -11.50
N ASP A 300 -1.38 -4.39 -12.56
CA ASP A 300 -0.91 -3.06 -12.97
C ASP A 300 -1.11 -2.03 -11.85
N ARG A 301 -2.24 -2.08 -11.15
CA ARG A 301 -2.51 -1.16 -10.03
C ARG A 301 -1.63 -1.42 -8.82
N LEU A 302 -1.45 -2.69 -8.46
CA LEU A 302 -0.58 -3.10 -7.38
C LEU A 302 0.85 -2.65 -7.66
N ASP A 303 1.33 -2.84 -8.89
CA ASP A 303 2.66 -2.38 -9.33
C ASP A 303 2.85 -0.87 -9.08
N SER A 304 1.93 -0.03 -9.57
CA SER A 304 1.94 1.42 -9.31
C SER A 304 1.97 1.77 -7.82
N LEU A 305 1.13 1.12 -7.01
CA LEU A 305 1.04 1.42 -5.57
C LEU A 305 2.28 0.92 -4.79
N MET A 306 2.87 -0.20 -5.20
CA MET A 306 4.13 -0.69 -4.67
C MET A 306 5.25 0.32 -4.94
N VAL A 307 5.37 0.82 -6.17
CA VAL A 307 6.34 1.87 -6.54
C VAL A 307 6.15 3.12 -5.69
N LEU A 308 4.92 3.66 -5.60
CA LEU A 308 4.63 4.84 -4.78
C LEU A 308 5.01 4.62 -3.30
N THR A 309 4.76 3.43 -2.77
CA THR A 309 5.10 3.09 -1.38
C THR A 309 6.62 3.00 -1.19
N CYS A 310 7.35 2.38 -2.12
CA CYS A 310 8.80 2.30 -2.08
C CYS A 310 9.48 3.67 -2.22
N GLU A 311 9.02 4.51 -3.15
CA GLU A 311 9.48 5.90 -3.29
C GLU A 311 9.26 6.70 -2.01
N HIS A 312 8.10 6.54 -1.38
CA HIS A 312 7.81 7.14 -0.10
C HIS A 312 8.79 6.66 0.98
N ILE A 313 9.00 5.35 1.14
CA ILE A 313 9.94 4.79 2.11
C ILE A 313 11.35 5.36 1.89
N LYS A 314 11.80 5.42 0.64
CA LYS A 314 13.10 6.01 0.27
C LYS A 314 13.18 7.49 0.69
N SER A 315 12.16 8.28 0.35
CA SER A 315 12.12 9.69 0.75
C SER A 315 12.18 9.86 2.27
N ARG A 316 11.50 9.00 3.03
CA ARG A 316 11.54 9.05 4.50
C ARG A 316 12.90 8.61 5.04
N ALA A 317 13.58 7.69 4.36
CA ALA A 317 14.95 7.30 4.68
C ALA A 317 15.94 8.45 4.46
N ASP A 318 15.84 9.14 3.32
CA ASP A 318 16.66 10.31 2.99
C ASP A 318 16.47 11.46 4.01
N GLU A 319 15.27 11.55 4.60
CA GLU A 319 14.93 12.50 5.67
C GLU A 319 15.36 12.04 7.08
N GLY A 320 15.91 10.83 7.22
CA GLY A 320 16.35 10.27 8.51
C GLY A 320 15.25 9.61 9.35
N HIS A 321 14.08 9.35 8.77
CA HIS A 321 12.91 8.77 9.45
C HIS A 321 12.65 7.29 9.11
N LEU A 322 13.61 6.59 8.47
CA LEU A 322 13.45 5.19 8.05
C LEU A 322 12.98 4.27 9.19
N HIS A 323 13.52 4.43 10.40
CA HIS A 323 13.22 3.52 11.51
C HIS A 323 11.77 3.62 12.00
N GLU A 324 11.17 4.81 11.99
CA GLU A 324 9.76 5.02 12.36
C GLU A 324 8.82 4.34 11.35
N VAL A 325 9.14 4.50 10.06
CA VAL A 325 8.45 3.85 8.95
C VAL A 325 8.61 2.33 9.04
N PHE A 326 9.83 1.85 9.27
CA PHE A 326 10.15 0.43 9.42
C PHE A 326 9.38 -0.22 10.57
N ASP A 327 9.29 0.45 11.73
CA ASP A 327 8.54 -0.06 12.87
C ASP A 327 7.07 -0.30 12.53
N THR A 328 6.48 0.64 11.81
CA THR A 328 5.11 0.51 11.32
C THR A 328 5.00 -0.63 10.31
N LEU A 329 5.88 -0.67 9.30
CA LEU A 329 5.88 -1.74 8.29
C LEU A 329 6.03 -3.13 8.91
N LEU A 330 6.90 -3.28 9.91
CA LEU A 330 7.11 -4.55 10.59
C LEU A 330 5.87 -4.99 11.38
N LEU A 331 5.15 -4.05 12.01
CA LEU A 331 3.88 -4.33 12.68
C LEU A 331 2.80 -4.72 11.66
N SER A 332 2.68 -3.99 10.56
CA SER A 332 1.74 -4.31 9.48
C SER A 332 2.07 -5.65 8.83
N PHE A 333 3.35 -5.95 8.60
CA PHE A 333 3.81 -7.24 8.06
C PHE A 333 3.36 -8.40 8.94
N LYS A 334 3.59 -8.33 10.26
CA LYS A 334 3.15 -9.38 11.19
C LYS A 334 1.64 -9.57 11.20
N LYS A 335 0.89 -8.47 11.08
CA LYS A 335 -0.57 -8.49 11.20
C LYS A 335 -1.29 -8.90 9.91
N SER A 336 -0.74 -8.52 8.76
CA SER A 336 -1.48 -8.53 7.49
C SER A 336 -0.78 -9.27 6.36
N ILE A 337 0.51 -9.61 6.48
CA ILE A 337 1.27 -10.28 5.41
C ILE A 337 1.69 -11.67 5.85
N LEU A 338 2.25 -11.81 7.06
CA LEU A 338 2.91 -13.04 7.54
C LEU A 338 2.05 -14.28 7.37
N ASP A 339 0.76 -14.22 7.70
CA ASP A 339 -0.15 -15.37 7.64
C ASP A 339 -1.10 -15.31 6.41
N THR A 340 -0.82 -14.46 5.43
CA THR A 340 -1.62 -14.30 4.21
C THR A 340 -0.94 -14.97 3.02
N HIS A 341 -1.03 -16.29 2.94
CA HIS A 341 -0.28 -17.14 1.98
C HIS A 341 -0.59 -16.88 0.50
N LYS A 342 -1.74 -16.25 0.20
CA LYS A 342 -2.13 -15.83 -1.14
C LYS A 342 -1.41 -14.57 -1.62
N SER A 343 -0.89 -13.74 -0.71
CA SER A 343 -0.11 -12.53 -1.06
C SER A 343 1.25 -12.93 -1.64
N LYS A 344 1.59 -12.39 -2.82
CA LYS A 344 2.83 -12.65 -3.55
C LYS A 344 3.70 -11.42 -3.79
N PHE A 345 3.24 -10.21 -3.49
CA PHE A 345 4.00 -8.98 -3.74
C PHE A 345 4.11 -8.02 -2.57
N ALA A 346 3.07 -7.88 -1.73
CA ALA A 346 3.05 -6.86 -0.69
C ALA A 346 4.25 -6.95 0.27
N GLN A 347 4.80 -8.16 0.48
CA GLN A 347 6.01 -8.39 1.28
C GLN A 347 7.26 -7.67 0.76
N PHE A 348 7.34 -7.33 -0.53
CA PHE A 348 8.51 -6.63 -1.10
C PHE A 348 8.67 -5.21 -0.56
N VAL A 349 7.61 -4.58 -0.03
CA VAL A 349 7.71 -3.30 0.69
C VAL A 349 8.62 -3.44 1.91
N MET A 350 8.46 -4.53 2.67
CA MET A 350 9.30 -4.84 3.83
C MET A 350 10.74 -5.18 3.40
N PHE A 351 10.88 -5.94 2.30
CA PHE A 351 12.18 -6.28 1.73
C PHE A 351 12.98 -5.04 1.30
N TYR A 352 12.31 -4.10 0.63
CA TYR A 352 12.89 -2.82 0.21
C TYR A 352 13.28 -1.96 1.40
N ALA A 353 12.42 -1.81 2.41
CA ALA A 353 12.79 -1.07 3.63
C ALA A 353 14.03 -1.65 4.33
N CYS A 354 14.22 -2.98 4.27
CA CYS A 354 15.42 -3.62 4.79
C CYS A 354 16.68 -3.36 3.96
N SER A 355 16.56 -3.15 2.64
CA SER A 355 17.70 -2.92 1.75
C SER A 355 18.32 -1.53 1.96
N LEU A 356 17.53 -0.56 2.43
CA LEU A 356 17.97 0.80 2.72
C LEU A 356 18.85 0.89 3.99
N ASP A 357 18.65 -0.01 4.96
CA ASP A 357 19.53 -0.16 6.14
C ASP A 357 19.69 -1.65 6.51
N PRO A 358 20.59 -2.37 5.81
CA PRO A 358 20.81 -3.80 6.05
C PRO A 358 21.27 -4.12 7.48
N GLU A 359 22.04 -3.23 8.11
CA GLU A 359 22.65 -3.47 9.42
C GLU A 359 21.64 -3.38 10.56
N ARG A 360 20.64 -2.49 10.47
CA ARG A 360 19.60 -2.37 11.51
C ARG A 360 18.29 -2.97 11.08
N CYS A 361 17.72 -2.47 9.98
CA CYS A 361 16.41 -2.90 9.49
C CYS A 361 16.47 -4.36 9.00
N GLY A 362 17.46 -4.70 8.18
CA GLY A 362 17.63 -6.06 7.67
C GLY A 362 17.89 -7.10 8.77
N VAL A 363 18.81 -6.81 9.70
CA VAL A 363 19.07 -7.65 10.87
C VAL A 363 17.81 -7.81 11.72
N ARG A 364 17.10 -6.72 12.03
CA ARG A 364 15.91 -6.75 12.89
C ARG A 364 14.77 -7.56 12.27
N PHE A 365 14.58 -7.48 10.95
CA PHE A 365 13.59 -8.29 10.26
C PHE A 365 13.93 -9.79 10.35
N ALA A 366 15.18 -10.17 10.05
CA ALA A 366 15.65 -11.55 10.14
C ALA A 366 15.52 -12.11 11.57
N VAL A 367 15.95 -11.35 12.58
CA VAL A 367 15.81 -11.75 13.99
C VAL A 367 14.34 -11.91 14.37
N THR A 368 13.48 -11.00 13.92
CA THR A 368 12.04 -11.07 14.21
C THR A 368 11.40 -12.34 13.65
N LEU A 369 11.72 -12.70 12.41
CA LEU A 369 11.22 -13.94 11.80
C LEU A 369 11.75 -15.18 12.52
N ALA A 370 13.05 -15.20 12.85
CA ALA A 370 13.67 -16.30 13.59
C ALA A 370 13.07 -16.45 15.00
N ASP A 371 12.80 -15.33 15.69
CA ASP A 371 12.16 -15.32 17.00
C ASP A 371 10.74 -15.90 16.92
N THR A 372 9.95 -15.50 15.92
CA THR A 372 8.61 -16.04 15.68
C THR A 372 8.64 -17.53 15.39
N PHE A 373 9.57 -18.02 14.57
CA PHE A 373 9.73 -19.45 14.30
C PHE A 373 10.07 -20.26 15.56
N VAL A 374 10.97 -19.77 16.41
CA VAL A 374 11.45 -20.50 17.59
C VAL A 374 10.42 -20.47 18.75
N ARG A 375 9.56 -19.45 18.81
CA ARG A 375 8.62 -19.24 19.91
C ARG A 375 7.51 -20.30 19.93
N ALA A 376 7.49 -21.11 20.99
CA ALA A 376 6.51 -22.19 21.15
C ALA A 376 5.06 -21.71 21.36
N GLY A 377 4.86 -20.43 21.73
CA GLY A 377 3.53 -19.83 21.88
C GLY A 377 2.85 -19.45 20.56
N GLU A 378 3.57 -19.43 19.45
CA GLU A 378 3.02 -19.13 18.13
C GLU A 378 2.36 -20.37 17.52
N SER A 379 1.34 -20.16 16.67
CA SER A 379 0.69 -21.25 15.96
C SER A 379 1.69 -21.98 15.04
N PRO A 380 1.57 -23.30 14.81
CA PRO A 380 2.48 -23.98 13.89
C PRO A 380 2.49 -23.36 12.48
N THR A 381 1.34 -22.91 11.97
CA THR A 381 1.22 -22.25 10.67
C THR A 381 2.03 -20.96 10.62
N THR A 382 1.88 -20.09 11.63
CA THR A 382 2.65 -18.84 11.75
C THR A 382 4.15 -19.10 11.85
N ARG A 383 4.55 -20.15 12.57
CA ARG A 383 5.96 -20.55 12.69
C ARG A 383 6.52 -21.04 11.35
N MET A 384 5.76 -21.87 10.63
CA MET A 384 6.12 -22.35 9.29
C MET A 384 6.23 -21.19 8.29
N SER A 385 5.29 -20.25 8.32
CA SER A 385 5.33 -19.05 7.48
C SER A 385 6.56 -18.19 7.80
N ALA A 386 6.80 -17.92 9.10
CA ALA A 386 7.94 -17.13 9.53
C ALA A 386 9.29 -17.71 9.06
N VAL A 387 9.45 -19.04 9.12
CA VAL A 387 10.69 -19.68 8.66
C VAL A 387 10.80 -19.71 7.13
N ALA A 388 9.68 -19.80 6.41
CA ALA A 388 9.67 -19.66 4.95
C ALA A 388 10.08 -18.24 4.50
N TYR A 389 9.51 -17.20 5.12
CA TYR A 389 9.93 -15.81 4.90
C TYR A 389 11.41 -15.61 5.25
N LEU A 390 11.88 -16.18 6.37
CA LEU A 390 13.29 -16.06 6.77
C LEU A 390 14.20 -16.74 5.76
N ALA A 391 13.90 -17.97 5.34
CA ALA A 391 14.71 -18.71 4.39
C ALA A 391 14.80 -17.95 3.06
N SER A 392 13.65 -17.52 2.53
CA SER A 392 13.61 -16.75 1.29
C SER A 392 14.34 -15.42 1.42
N TYR A 393 14.20 -14.72 2.54
CA TYR A 393 14.92 -13.47 2.79
C TYR A 393 16.44 -13.65 2.80
N LEU A 394 16.94 -14.65 3.54
CA LEU A 394 18.38 -14.94 3.64
C LEU A 394 18.97 -15.40 2.29
N SER A 395 18.20 -16.15 1.51
CA SER A 395 18.61 -16.57 0.17
C SER A 395 18.70 -15.37 -0.78
N ARG A 396 17.66 -14.52 -0.82
CA ARG A 396 17.43 -13.53 -1.89
C ARG A 396 18.07 -12.17 -1.62
N ALA A 397 18.15 -11.74 -0.37
CA ALA A 397 18.64 -10.42 -0.01
C ALA A 397 20.17 -10.35 -0.14
N ARG A 398 20.67 -9.99 -1.32
CA ARG A 398 22.12 -9.88 -1.62
C ARG A 398 22.82 -8.82 -0.77
N PHE A 399 22.08 -7.82 -0.28
CA PHE A 399 22.57 -6.75 0.59
C PHE A 399 22.85 -7.18 2.05
N LEU A 400 22.46 -8.38 2.46
CA LEU A 400 22.70 -8.84 3.83
C LEU A 400 24.16 -9.21 4.08
N PRO A 401 24.73 -8.86 5.25
CA PRO A 401 26.05 -9.33 5.65
C PRO A 401 26.11 -10.87 5.73
N SER A 402 27.15 -11.48 5.18
CA SER A 402 27.35 -12.94 5.22
C SER A 402 27.37 -13.49 6.66
N THR A 403 27.87 -12.70 7.62
CA THR A 403 27.87 -13.05 9.05
C THR A 403 26.45 -13.18 9.61
N LEU A 404 25.53 -12.30 9.21
CA LEU A 404 24.12 -12.41 9.57
C LEU A 404 23.52 -13.71 9.02
N VAL A 405 23.74 -13.99 7.73
CA VAL A 405 23.22 -15.19 7.07
C VAL A 405 23.68 -16.46 7.80
N VAL A 406 24.97 -16.58 8.08
CA VAL A 406 25.54 -17.73 8.81
C VAL A 406 25.00 -17.80 10.24
N SER A 407 24.85 -16.67 10.93
CA SER A 407 24.30 -16.64 12.30
C SER A 407 22.84 -17.09 12.35
N MET A 408 22.01 -16.68 11.40
CA MET A 408 20.61 -17.08 11.31
C MET A 408 20.48 -18.55 10.89
N LEU A 409 21.31 -19.01 9.94
CA LEU A 409 21.38 -20.42 9.58
C LEU A 409 21.75 -21.29 10.78
N LYS A 410 22.80 -20.91 11.53
CA LYS A 410 23.18 -21.60 12.77
C LYS A 410 22.02 -21.66 13.76
N ARG A 411 21.28 -20.56 13.91
CA ARG A 411 20.14 -20.48 14.81
C ARG A 411 19.02 -21.46 14.41
N LEU A 412 18.75 -21.62 13.12
CA LEU A 412 17.79 -22.61 12.62
C LEU A 412 18.26 -24.04 12.88
N VAL A 413 19.52 -24.33 12.55
CA VAL A 413 20.17 -25.63 12.80
C VAL A 413 20.12 -26.01 14.28
N ASP A 414 20.51 -25.08 15.17
CA ASP A 414 20.50 -25.30 16.61
C ASP A 414 19.08 -25.60 17.13
N TRP A 415 18.05 -24.97 16.54
CA TRP A 415 16.66 -25.27 16.87
C TRP A 415 16.25 -26.66 16.37
N CYS A 416 16.56 -27.02 15.13
CA CYS A 416 16.25 -28.33 14.56
C CYS A 416 16.95 -29.47 15.33
N ALA A 417 18.22 -29.30 15.70
CA ALA A 417 18.95 -30.25 16.54
C ALA A 417 18.28 -30.44 17.90
N LYS A 418 17.93 -29.33 18.58
CA LYS A 418 17.22 -29.38 19.86
C LYS A 418 15.84 -30.02 19.76
N TYR A 419 15.15 -29.84 18.64
CA TYR A 419 13.87 -30.50 18.40
C TYR A 419 14.07 -32.00 18.27
N TYR A 420 14.99 -32.43 17.40
CA TYR A 420 15.28 -33.86 17.20
C TYR A 420 15.70 -34.57 18.48
N CYS A 421 16.57 -33.96 19.31
CA CYS A 421 16.98 -34.54 20.60
C CYS A 421 15.80 -34.86 21.55
N LYS A 422 14.63 -34.22 21.39
CA LYS A 422 13.44 -34.51 22.21
C LYS A 422 12.62 -35.71 21.70
N PHE A 423 12.85 -36.13 20.46
CA PHE A 423 12.07 -37.15 19.77
C PHE A 423 12.94 -38.33 19.28
N GLN A 424 14.13 -38.52 19.89
CA GLN A 424 15.06 -39.60 19.54
C GLN A 424 14.49 -41.01 19.81
N ASP A 425 13.56 -41.15 20.74
CA ASP A 425 12.99 -42.45 21.16
C ASP A 425 11.74 -42.87 20.37
N VAL A 426 11.38 -42.16 19.28
CA VAL A 426 10.19 -42.48 18.48
C VAL A 426 10.52 -43.55 17.43
N GLU A 427 9.76 -44.65 17.43
CA GLU A 427 9.86 -45.73 16.44
C GLU A 427 9.47 -45.25 15.02
N GLU A 428 10.24 -45.66 14.01
CA GLU A 428 10.11 -45.19 12.62
C GLU A 428 8.74 -45.45 11.98
N GLU A 429 8.05 -46.53 12.38
CA GLU A 429 6.77 -46.94 11.79
C GLU A 429 5.57 -46.06 12.18
N ASN A 430 5.71 -45.14 13.15
CA ASN A 430 4.63 -44.30 13.68
C ASN A 430 4.80 -42.79 13.39
N ILE A 431 5.73 -42.40 12.52
CA ILE A 431 6.04 -40.99 12.28
C ILE A 431 4.98 -40.37 11.37
N ASN A 432 4.17 -39.46 11.92
CA ASN A 432 3.22 -38.66 11.17
C ASN A 432 3.86 -37.31 10.77
N PRO A 433 4.06 -37.03 9.46
CA PRO A 433 4.67 -35.79 9.01
C PRO A 433 3.96 -34.52 9.48
N HIS A 434 2.63 -34.59 9.64
CA HIS A 434 1.81 -33.47 10.10
C HIS A 434 2.15 -33.05 11.54
N VAL A 435 2.51 -34.00 12.42
CA VAL A 435 2.89 -33.72 13.81
C VAL A 435 4.22 -32.97 13.87
N HIS A 436 5.15 -33.32 12.99
CA HIS A 436 6.49 -32.74 12.93
C HIS A 436 6.65 -31.64 11.86
N ARG A 437 5.54 -31.10 11.33
CA ARG A 437 5.54 -30.13 10.22
C ARG A 437 6.45 -28.91 10.41
N VAL A 438 6.52 -28.36 11.63
CA VAL A 438 7.39 -27.22 11.95
C VAL A 438 8.87 -27.60 11.88
N PHE A 439 9.21 -28.83 12.25
CA PHE A 439 10.56 -29.37 12.12
C PHE A 439 10.93 -29.54 10.64
N TYR A 440 10.04 -30.11 9.82
CA TYR A 440 10.27 -30.22 8.38
C TYR A 440 10.41 -28.86 7.70
N SER A 441 9.57 -27.86 8.03
CA SER A 441 9.75 -26.50 7.51
C SER A 441 11.09 -25.88 7.93
N GLY A 442 11.56 -26.13 9.15
CA GLY A 442 12.88 -25.72 9.61
C GLY A 442 14.02 -26.37 8.81
N CYS A 443 13.95 -27.68 8.59
CA CYS A 443 14.91 -28.42 7.77
C CYS A 443 14.92 -27.94 6.30
N GLN A 444 13.73 -27.75 5.71
CA GLN A 444 13.59 -27.23 4.36
C GLN A 444 14.17 -25.82 4.24
N ALA A 445 13.92 -24.94 5.22
CA ALA A 445 14.52 -23.61 5.26
C ALA A 445 16.05 -23.65 5.28
N VAL A 446 16.65 -24.53 6.07
CA VAL A 446 18.12 -24.72 6.11
C VAL A 446 18.64 -25.18 4.75
N MET A 447 17.99 -26.18 4.12
CA MET A 447 18.37 -26.67 2.79
C MET A 447 18.24 -25.56 1.73
N TYR A 448 17.11 -24.84 1.73
CA TYR A 448 16.85 -23.75 0.78
C TYR A 448 17.90 -22.64 0.89
N VAL A 449 18.23 -22.16 2.10
CA VAL A 449 19.29 -21.15 2.28
C VAL A 449 20.64 -21.66 1.76
N LEU A 450 20.95 -22.93 1.98
CA LEU A 450 22.17 -23.54 1.49
C LEU A 450 22.20 -23.65 -0.04
N CYS A 451 21.09 -23.94 -0.72
CA CYS A 451 21.04 -23.93 -2.18
C CYS A 451 21.46 -22.57 -2.78
N TYR A 452 21.18 -21.44 -2.11
CA TYR A 452 21.56 -20.12 -2.64
C TYR A 452 22.90 -19.60 -2.12
N ARG A 453 23.25 -19.90 -0.86
CA ARG A 453 24.35 -19.21 -0.16
C ARG A 453 25.52 -20.12 0.21
N MET A 454 25.47 -21.42 -0.09
CA MET A 454 26.53 -22.36 0.26
C MET A 454 27.88 -21.97 -0.36
N ARG A 455 27.93 -21.60 -1.64
CA ARG A 455 29.18 -21.18 -2.31
C ARG A 455 29.87 -20.04 -1.55
N MET A 456 29.13 -18.96 -1.29
CA MET A 456 29.59 -17.81 -0.48
C MET A 456 30.16 -18.25 0.89
N MET A 457 29.56 -19.22 1.57
CA MET A 457 30.05 -19.71 2.87
C MET A 457 31.31 -20.57 2.74
N VAL A 458 31.38 -21.42 1.71
CA VAL A 458 32.49 -22.36 1.50
C VAL A 458 33.75 -21.64 1.02
N ASP A 459 33.61 -20.56 0.27
CA ASP A 459 34.73 -19.78 -0.28
C ASP A 459 35.49 -18.98 0.80
N VAL A 460 34.84 -18.70 1.94
CA VAL A 460 35.46 -17.97 3.06
C VAL A 460 35.86 -18.95 4.18
N PRO A 461 37.17 -19.15 4.49
CA PRO A 461 37.62 -20.20 5.41
C PRO A 461 36.97 -20.17 6.81
N HIS A 462 36.79 -18.99 7.39
CA HIS A 462 36.15 -18.86 8.70
C HIS A 462 34.66 -19.25 8.66
N LEU A 463 33.93 -18.83 7.62
CA LEU A 463 32.51 -19.19 7.46
C LEU A 463 32.34 -20.68 7.15
N LYS A 464 33.26 -21.25 6.37
CA LYS A 464 33.31 -22.69 6.11
C LYS A 464 33.50 -23.49 7.40
N SER A 465 34.41 -23.06 8.28
CA SER A 465 34.57 -23.70 9.60
C SER A 465 33.27 -23.67 10.39
N LEU A 466 32.61 -22.50 10.47
CA LEU A 466 31.34 -22.36 11.16
C LEU A 466 30.24 -23.26 10.58
N LEU A 467 30.22 -23.43 9.25
CA LEU A 467 29.28 -24.33 8.57
C LEU A 467 29.58 -25.81 8.88
N LEU A 468 30.84 -26.21 8.92
CA LEU A 468 31.25 -27.58 9.25
C LEU A 468 31.01 -27.94 10.73
N ASP A 469 31.05 -26.94 11.62
CA ASP A 469 30.74 -27.11 13.04
C ASP A 469 29.22 -27.31 13.31
N MET A 470 28.38 -27.06 12.31
CA MET A 470 26.94 -27.29 12.41
C MET A 470 26.61 -28.79 12.29
N PRO A 471 25.73 -29.35 13.14
CA PRO A 471 25.38 -30.77 13.13
C PRO A 471 24.39 -31.15 12.00
N LEU A 472 24.61 -30.64 10.79
CA LEU A 472 23.72 -30.78 9.63
C LEU A 472 23.45 -32.24 9.25
N GLU A 473 24.49 -33.10 9.29
CA GLU A 473 24.33 -34.51 8.97
C GLU A 473 23.36 -35.20 9.93
N SER A 474 23.45 -34.92 11.24
CA SER A 474 22.56 -35.50 12.24
C SER A 474 21.11 -35.01 12.12
N ILE A 475 20.91 -33.78 11.62
CA ILE A 475 19.57 -33.20 11.45
C ILE A 475 18.89 -33.77 10.19
N PHE A 476 19.65 -34.03 9.13
CA PHE A 476 19.09 -34.56 7.89
C PHE A 476 19.06 -36.10 7.85
N ARG A 477 19.91 -36.78 8.61
CA ARG A 477 19.96 -38.24 8.74
C ARG A 477 19.55 -38.66 10.14
N ASN A 478 18.24 -38.71 10.35
CA ASN A 478 17.64 -39.26 11.56
C ASN A 478 16.32 -39.98 11.25
N SER A 479 15.70 -40.56 12.29
CA SER A 479 14.44 -41.31 12.19
C SER A 479 13.29 -40.51 11.56
N LEU A 480 13.27 -39.17 11.68
CA LEU A 480 12.24 -38.32 11.07
C LEU A 480 12.45 -38.10 9.56
N ASP A 481 13.60 -38.49 9.01
CA ASP A 481 13.99 -38.45 7.59
C ASP A 481 13.53 -37.21 6.80
N PRO A 482 14.01 -35.98 7.12
CA PRO A 482 13.63 -34.77 6.40
C PRO A 482 13.94 -34.80 4.91
N LEU A 483 14.96 -35.57 4.49
CA LEU A 483 15.34 -35.69 3.08
C LEU A 483 14.27 -36.42 2.25
N LYS A 484 13.44 -37.27 2.88
CA LYS A 484 12.31 -37.95 2.24
C LYS A 484 11.01 -37.15 2.30
N VAL A 485 10.84 -36.30 3.32
CA VAL A 485 9.59 -35.57 3.58
C VAL A 485 9.55 -34.18 2.93
N CYS A 486 10.67 -33.46 2.88
CA CYS A 486 10.72 -32.11 2.32
C CYS A 486 10.60 -32.12 0.78
N LEU A 487 10.41 -30.94 0.19
CA LEU A 487 10.16 -30.77 -1.24
C LEU A 487 11.32 -31.36 -2.08
N PRO A 488 11.07 -32.31 -3.01
CA PRO A 488 12.13 -33.00 -3.75
C PRO A 488 13.06 -32.08 -4.53
N SER A 489 12.54 -31.00 -5.13
CA SER A 489 13.35 -30.02 -5.88
C SER A 489 14.43 -29.36 -5.02
N ILE A 490 14.10 -29.00 -3.77
CA ILE A 490 15.05 -28.43 -2.80
C ILE A 490 16.05 -29.47 -2.34
N VAL A 491 15.57 -30.67 -1.99
CA VAL A 491 16.44 -31.76 -1.51
C VAL A 491 17.47 -32.13 -2.57
N ASN A 492 17.06 -32.30 -3.81
CA ASN A 492 17.93 -32.67 -4.92
C ASN A 492 19.00 -31.61 -5.17
N GLU A 493 18.61 -30.34 -5.22
CA GLU A 493 19.54 -29.23 -5.42
C GLU A 493 20.53 -29.09 -4.27
N PHE A 494 20.05 -29.19 -3.03
CA PHE A 494 20.89 -29.17 -1.84
C PHE A 494 21.93 -30.31 -1.87
N LEU A 495 21.51 -31.55 -2.14
CA LEU A 495 22.40 -32.70 -2.20
C LEU A 495 23.45 -32.57 -3.31
N ARG A 496 23.04 -32.05 -4.48
CA ARG A 496 23.94 -31.77 -5.61
C ARG A 496 25.04 -30.78 -5.21
N GLN A 497 24.66 -29.64 -4.61
CA GLN A 497 25.64 -28.64 -4.17
C GLN A 497 26.49 -29.11 -3.00
N ALA A 498 25.91 -29.78 -2.01
CA ALA A 498 26.63 -30.27 -0.85
C ALA A 498 27.69 -31.33 -1.21
N LYS A 499 27.40 -32.18 -2.21
CA LYS A 499 28.36 -33.11 -2.79
C LYS A 499 29.52 -32.37 -3.46
N ALA A 500 29.21 -31.36 -4.28
CA ALA A 500 30.23 -30.54 -4.94
C ALA A 500 31.13 -29.79 -3.93
N ALA A 501 30.53 -29.26 -2.86
CA ALA A 501 31.22 -28.56 -1.77
C ALA A 501 31.95 -29.49 -0.79
N ARG A 502 31.80 -30.82 -0.93
CA ARG A 502 32.34 -31.85 -0.03
C ARG A 502 31.94 -31.63 1.44
N LEU A 503 30.70 -31.18 1.68
CA LEU A 503 30.18 -30.95 3.03
C LEU A 503 29.75 -32.26 3.72
N PHE A 504 29.33 -33.27 2.96
CA PHE A 504 28.92 -34.58 3.48
C PHE A 504 29.40 -35.72 2.59
N THR A 505 29.58 -36.91 3.18
CA THR A 505 29.69 -38.15 2.41
C THR A 505 28.28 -38.55 1.93
N VAL A 506 27.90 -38.09 0.74
CA VAL A 506 26.64 -38.49 0.11
C VAL A 506 26.77 -39.95 -0.33
N SER A 507 26.10 -40.87 0.36
CA SER A 507 26.02 -42.28 -0.05
C SER A 507 25.39 -42.38 -1.44
N GLU A 508 25.90 -43.24 -2.32
CA GLU A 508 25.44 -43.42 -3.71
C GLU A 508 23.97 -43.89 -3.82
N LYS A 509 23.32 -44.23 -2.71
CA LYS A 509 21.93 -44.71 -2.68
C LYS A 509 20.85 -43.62 -2.84
N PHE A 510 21.21 -42.33 -2.91
CA PHE A 510 20.25 -41.24 -3.13
C PHE A 510 19.94 -41.04 -4.63
N PHE A 511 19.39 -42.07 -5.28
CA PHE A 511 18.71 -41.89 -6.57
C PHE A 511 17.21 -41.77 -6.29
N PHE A 512 16.74 -40.54 -6.12
CA PHE A 512 15.32 -40.24 -6.31
C PHE A 512 15.09 -40.23 -7.82
N ASN A 513 14.70 -41.37 -8.38
CA ASN A 513 14.26 -41.47 -9.78
C ASN A 513 13.06 -40.53 -9.98
N ASP A 514 13.21 -39.40 -10.67
CA ASP A 514 12.13 -38.55 -11.24
C ASP A 514 10.80 -38.54 -10.46
N LEU A 515 10.86 -38.47 -9.13
CA LEU A 515 9.71 -38.75 -8.29
C LEU A 515 8.89 -37.46 -8.16
N LEU A 516 7.69 -37.51 -8.74
CA LEU A 516 6.56 -36.65 -8.45
C LEU A 516 6.52 -36.29 -6.95
N GLU A 517 6.08 -35.07 -6.66
CA GLU A 517 5.89 -34.55 -5.31
C GLU A 517 5.35 -35.61 -4.33
N SER A 518 6.14 -35.94 -3.29
CA SER A 518 5.79 -36.99 -2.32
C SER A 518 4.53 -36.61 -1.55
N ASP A 519 3.61 -37.56 -1.36
CA ASP A 519 2.41 -37.40 -0.51
C ASP A 519 2.77 -36.92 0.91
N LEU A 520 3.99 -37.21 1.37
CA LEU A 520 4.53 -36.73 2.65
C LEU A 520 4.78 -35.22 2.66
N SER A 521 5.26 -34.65 1.53
CA SER A 521 5.43 -33.20 1.36
C SER A 521 4.08 -32.51 1.45
N LYS A 522 3.08 -33.06 0.74
CA LYS A 522 1.70 -32.59 0.80
C LYS A 522 1.12 -32.59 2.20
N THR A 523 1.40 -33.66 2.93
CA THR A 523 0.87 -33.87 4.28
C THR A 523 1.42 -32.85 5.29
N TYR A 524 2.70 -32.50 5.24
CA TYR A 524 3.25 -31.52 6.19
C TYR A 524 2.98 -30.07 5.77
N GLY A 525 2.98 -29.78 4.47
CA GLY A 525 2.66 -28.46 3.92
C GLY A 525 1.22 -28.03 4.17
N GLY A 526 0.31 -28.99 4.36
CA GLY A 526 -1.10 -28.76 4.67
C GLY A 526 -1.88 -28.21 3.47
N ILE A 527 -3.10 -27.74 3.76
CA ILE A 527 -4.04 -27.21 2.75
C ILE A 527 -3.42 -26.03 1.99
N GLU A 528 -2.72 -25.16 2.69
CA GLU A 528 -2.10 -23.94 2.15
C GLU A 528 -0.79 -24.22 1.39
N ARG A 529 -0.37 -25.49 1.26
CA ARG A 529 0.88 -25.92 0.59
C ARG A 529 2.10 -25.09 1.02
N LEU A 530 2.30 -24.92 2.33
CA LEU A 530 3.41 -24.11 2.87
C LEU A 530 4.80 -24.66 2.55
N ASP A 531 4.89 -25.91 2.13
CA ASP A 531 6.09 -26.54 1.60
C ASP A 531 6.51 -25.98 0.23
N THR A 532 5.61 -25.36 -0.52
CA THR A 532 5.90 -24.69 -1.80
C THR A 532 5.86 -23.16 -1.69
N PHE A 533 5.84 -22.62 -0.47
CA PHE A 533 5.73 -21.18 -0.23
C PHE A 533 7.11 -20.53 -0.06
N PHE A 534 7.54 -19.78 -1.07
CA PHE A 534 8.84 -19.08 -1.10
C PHE A 534 8.62 -17.57 -1.31
N PRO A 535 8.52 -16.77 -0.24
CA PRO A 535 7.89 -15.45 -0.36
C PRO A 535 8.71 -14.37 -1.07
N PHE A 536 9.99 -14.56 -1.31
CA PHE A 536 10.83 -13.58 -2.02
C PHE A 536 11.41 -14.16 -3.31
N ASP A 537 10.73 -15.16 -3.89
CA ASP A 537 10.94 -15.55 -5.28
C ASP A 537 10.67 -14.37 -6.23
N PRO A 538 11.25 -14.35 -7.46
CA PRO A 538 11.39 -13.13 -8.26
C PRO A 538 10.09 -12.33 -8.44
N CYS A 539 10.19 -11.01 -8.33
CA CYS A 539 9.06 -10.12 -8.49
C CYS A 539 8.70 -10.00 -9.96
N LEU A 540 7.49 -10.41 -10.36
CA LEU A 540 7.05 -10.37 -11.76
C LEU A 540 6.31 -9.07 -12.12
N LEU A 541 6.21 -8.12 -11.19
CA LEU A 541 5.63 -6.80 -11.43
C LEU A 541 6.61 -5.92 -12.20
N ARG A 542 6.16 -5.38 -13.34
CA ARG A 542 7.04 -4.78 -14.36
C ARG A 542 7.86 -3.59 -13.87
N ASN A 543 7.26 -2.71 -13.07
CA ASN A 543 7.93 -1.52 -12.58
C ASN A 543 8.60 -1.75 -11.23
N CYS A 544 7.98 -2.53 -10.34
CA CYS A 544 8.53 -2.84 -9.02
C CYS A 544 9.76 -3.76 -9.07
N ASP A 545 9.94 -4.55 -10.14
CA ASP A 545 11.14 -5.36 -10.37
C ASP A 545 12.38 -4.50 -10.73
N ARG A 546 12.16 -3.32 -11.34
CA ARG A 546 13.23 -2.37 -11.69
C ARG A 546 13.65 -1.52 -10.51
#